data_AF-A0A165V8Z0-F1
#
_entry.id   AF-A0A165V8Z0-F1
#
_cell.length_a   1.000
_cell.length_b   1.000
_cell.length_c   1.000
_cell.angle_alpha   90.00
_cell.angle_beta   90.00
_cell.angle_gamma   90.00
#
_symmetry.space_group_name_H-M   'P 1'
#
loop_
_entity.id
_entity.type
_entity.pdbx_description
1 polymer ?
#
loop_
_entity_poly.entity_id
_entity_poly.type
_entity_poly.pdbx_seq_one_letter_code
_entity_poly.pdbx_strand_id
1 'polypeptide(L)'
;MLTEVDLGKNVFCWGKLGKTMGTYIALTVGRLELTSSKNMLGPYHGDLFLDSDRKEVPDPLGNPEEKYPAFQTTVEQILPRIELMGHTLDRAREEYNYLVERAIRRQFDIPGEGQRKSAEDFLTFEQFIEIVRTIPVSEVSTGIDEDHPNPKRICDAHTLKKLPWYDPIDYIGREPDDIHSEASSAAFFIDGFHAYTQIRLSAENQVNLSSHVTWMYGPLVENGWAYEDEFNTGLSDGEKFLIVTEGSSDAKIIRHAFNLLCPQVEDFFDTWTWKKDIRSPAQVIYVSLSMDLPPCVLR
;
A
#
# COMPACT_ATOMS: atom_id res chain seq x y z
N MET A 1 17.69 24.71 61.35
CA MET A 1 16.45 24.78 60.56
C MET A 1 16.85 24.47 59.14
N LEU A 2 16.46 23.28 58.66
CA LEU A 2 16.58 22.72 57.32
C LEU A 2 17.99 22.46 56.74
N THR A 3 18.21 21.17 56.48
CA THR A 3 19.32 20.47 55.85
C THR A 3 19.43 20.77 54.35
N GLU A 4 20.64 21.13 53.90
CA GLU A 4 21.05 21.08 52.49
C GLU A 4 21.28 19.62 52.08
N VAL A 5 20.58 19.17 51.04
CA VAL A 5 20.82 17.90 50.37
C VAL A 5 21.65 18.17 49.13
N ASP A 6 22.87 17.66 49.15
CA ASP A 6 23.80 17.60 48.02
C ASP A 6 23.30 16.53 47.02
N LEU A 7 22.90 16.96 45.82
CA LEU A 7 22.63 16.07 44.69
C LEU A 7 23.63 16.37 43.58
N GLY A 8 24.64 15.51 43.53
CA GLY A 8 25.70 15.54 42.55
C GLY A 8 25.24 15.23 41.12
N LYS A 9 25.96 15.87 40.18
CA LYS A 9 26.35 15.37 38.86
C LYS A 9 25.26 14.75 37.98
N ASN A 10 24.63 15.58 37.15
CA ASN A 10 24.23 15.18 35.80
C ASN A 10 25.04 16.00 34.79
N VAL A 11 26.10 15.37 34.26
CA VAL A 11 26.84 15.86 33.11
C VAL A 11 25.92 15.65 31.90
N PHE A 12 25.21 16.71 31.50
CA PHE A 12 24.56 16.74 30.19
C PHE A 12 25.65 16.85 29.12
N CYS A 13 25.98 15.73 28.50
CA CYS A 13 26.77 15.71 27.28
C CYS A 13 25.94 16.35 26.15
N TRP A 14 26.19 17.63 25.91
CA TRP A 14 25.83 18.30 24.66
C TRP A 14 26.70 17.73 23.53
N GLY A 15 26.26 16.62 22.94
CA GLY A 15 26.88 15.99 21.79
C GLY A 15 25.93 15.96 20.60
N LYS A 16 26.27 16.71 19.55
CA LYS A 16 25.64 16.72 18.21
C LYS A 16 24.19 17.24 18.14
N LEU A 17 24.03 18.55 18.20
CA LEU A 17 23.00 19.24 17.40
C LEU A 17 23.44 19.21 15.93
N GLY A 18 23.32 18.04 15.29
CA GLY A 18 23.23 17.97 13.84
C GLY A 18 21.90 18.59 13.43
N LYS A 19 21.90 19.41 12.37
CA LYS A 19 20.67 19.90 11.74
C LYS A 19 19.72 18.71 11.57
N THR A 20 18.57 18.72 12.25
CA THR A 20 17.50 17.76 11.99
C THR A 20 16.96 18.04 10.59
N MET A 21 17.55 17.41 9.57
CA MET A 21 16.90 17.30 8.26
C MET A 21 15.60 16.52 8.46
N GLY A 22 14.55 16.92 7.76
CA GLY A 22 13.30 16.17 7.82
C GLY A 22 13.49 14.80 7.16
N THR A 23 12.97 13.78 7.80
CA THR A 23 13.03 12.39 7.34
C THR A 23 11.67 11.96 6.82
N TYR A 24 11.66 11.09 5.82
CA TYR A 24 10.44 10.57 5.21
C TYR A 24 10.27 9.08 5.52
N ILE A 25 9.02 8.69 5.75
CA ILE A 25 8.53 7.31 5.69
C ILE A 25 7.75 7.17 4.38
N ALA A 26 7.87 6.04 3.70
CA ALA A 26 7.16 5.81 2.45
C ALA A 26 6.67 4.36 2.29
N LEU A 27 5.53 4.20 1.61
CA LEU A 27 5.13 2.95 0.98
C LEU A 27 5.46 3.02 -0.50
N THR A 28 6.24 2.07 -0.99
CA THR A 28 6.70 2.04 -2.38
C THR A 28 6.40 0.72 -3.07
N VAL A 29 6.30 0.77 -4.40
CA VAL A 29 6.33 -0.40 -5.28
C VAL A 29 7.41 -0.19 -6.33
N GLY A 30 8.48 -0.98 -6.27
CA GLY A 30 9.68 -0.71 -7.05
C GLY A 30 10.21 0.69 -6.74
N ARG A 31 10.16 1.57 -7.75
CA ARG A 31 10.60 2.97 -7.67
C ARG A 31 9.46 3.98 -7.55
N LEU A 32 8.21 3.53 -7.49
CA LEU A 32 7.06 4.41 -7.31
C LEU A 32 6.84 4.65 -5.81
N GLU A 33 6.83 5.92 -5.40
CA GLU A 33 6.30 6.35 -4.11
C GLU A 33 4.77 6.40 -4.20
N LEU A 34 4.07 5.62 -3.37
CA LEU A 34 2.59 5.59 -3.36
C LEU A 34 2.03 6.49 -2.26
N THR A 35 2.66 6.46 -1.09
CA THR A 35 2.34 7.33 0.04
C THR A 35 3.64 7.70 0.72
N SER A 36 3.69 8.93 1.25
CA SER A 36 4.79 9.37 2.10
C SER A 36 4.32 10.23 3.25
N SER A 37 5.14 10.30 4.29
CA SER A 37 4.94 11.19 5.42
C SER A 37 6.26 11.71 5.94
N LYS A 38 6.28 12.96 6.41
CA LYS A 38 7.48 13.65 6.85
C LYS A 38 7.48 13.82 8.36
N ASN A 39 8.51 13.31 9.03
CA ASN A 39 8.71 13.43 10.49
C ASN A 39 7.53 12.92 11.34
N MET A 40 6.73 11.99 10.81
CA MET A 40 5.60 11.37 11.49
C MET A 40 5.33 9.98 10.90
N LEU A 41 4.59 9.14 11.63
CA LEU A 41 4.34 7.73 11.26
C LEU A 41 3.62 7.55 9.92
N GLY A 42 2.86 8.55 9.47
CA GLY A 42 2.04 8.44 8.27
C GLY A 42 0.89 7.43 8.42
N PRO A 43 0.30 6.97 7.31
CA PRO A 43 -0.69 5.91 7.32
C PRO A 43 -0.09 4.57 7.79
N TYR A 44 -0.87 3.81 8.55
CA TYR A 44 -0.49 2.45 8.92
C TYR A 44 -0.61 1.51 7.73
N HIS A 45 0.44 0.73 7.47
CA HIS A 45 0.49 -0.24 6.38
C HIS A 45 0.85 -1.65 6.84
N GLY A 46 0.80 -1.92 8.15
CA GLY A 46 1.21 -3.22 8.72
C GLY A 46 0.32 -4.40 8.29
N ASP A 47 -0.92 -4.13 7.86
CA ASP A 47 -1.85 -5.15 7.35
C ASP A 47 -1.36 -5.82 6.06
N LEU A 48 -0.52 -5.12 5.30
CA LEU A 48 0.07 -5.63 4.07
C LEU A 48 1.14 -6.69 4.29
N PHE A 49 1.78 -6.71 5.46
CA PHE A 49 3.00 -7.47 5.68
C PHE A 49 2.81 -8.51 6.79
N LEU A 50 3.63 -9.55 6.72
CA LEU A 50 3.85 -10.47 7.84
C LEU A 50 5.09 -10.03 8.62
N ASP A 51 5.22 -10.45 9.88
CA ASP A 51 6.42 -10.12 10.67
C ASP A 51 7.70 -10.68 10.03
N SER A 52 7.59 -11.79 9.29
CA SER A 52 8.69 -12.36 8.49
C SER A 52 9.19 -11.44 7.35
N ASP A 53 8.42 -10.43 6.97
CA ASP A 53 8.81 -9.45 5.96
C ASP A 53 9.69 -8.33 6.53
N ARG A 54 9.87 -8.28 7.86
CA ARG A 54 10.75 -7.31 8.52
C ARG A 54 12.22 -7.66 8.25
N LYS A 55 12.95 -6.71 7.63
CA LYS A 55 14.37 -6.87 7.31
C LYS A 55 15.03 -5.54 7.00
N GLU A 56 16.37 -5.53 6.99
CA GLU A 56 17.13 -4.40 6.48
C GLU A 56 17.15 -4.42 4.95
N VAL A 57 16.72 -3.31 4.32
CA VAL A 57 16.64 -3.18 2.86
C VAL A 57 17.28 -1.87 2.40
N PRO A 58 17.80 -1.82 1.17
CA PRO A 58 18.23 -0.56 0.56
C PRO A 58 17.10 0.47 0.52
N ASP A 59 17.44 1.76 0.64
CA ASP A 59 16.47 2.84 0.41
C ASP A 59 15.93 2.77 -1.03
N PRO A 60 14.60 2.57 -1.24
CA PRO A 60 14.03 2.45 -2.57
C PRO A 60 14.00 3.77 -3.35
N LEU A 61 14.06 4.92 -2.67
CA LEU A 61 13.97 6.25 -3.28
C LEU A 61 15.26 7.07 -3.12
N GLY A 62 16.13 6.66 -2.20
CA GLY A 62 17.39 7.32 -1.88
C GLY A 62 18.62 6.56 -2.36
N ASN A 63 19.63 6.48 -1.48
CA ASN A 63 20.90 5.85 -1.78
C ASN A 63 20.81 4.33 -1.60
N PRO A 64 21.03 3.51 -2.66
CA PRO A 64 20.94 2.05 -2.55
C PRO A 64 22.05 1.42 -1.70
N GLU A 65 23.09 2.16 -1.34
CA GLU A 65 24.13 1.70 -0.40
C GLU A 65 23.68 1.80 1.06
N GLU A 66 22.72 2.67 1.36
CA GLU A 66 22.16 2.83 2.70
C GLU A 66 21.05 1.81 2.92
N LYS A 67 21.14 1.10 4.04
CA LYS A 67 20.16 0.08 4.43
C LYS A 67 19.48 0.48 5.71
N TYR A 68 18.18 0.28 5.74
CA TYR A 68 17.33 0.66 6.85
C TYR A 68 16.35 -0.48 7.18
N PRO A 69 15.90 -0.60 8.44
CA PRO A 69 14.83 -1.51 8.78
C PRO A 69 13.53 -1.11 8.08
N ALA A 70 12.88 -2.09 7.46
CA ALA A 70 11.63 -1.93 6.72
C ALA A 70 10.84 -3.24 6.74
N PHE A 71 9.60 -3.18 6.27
CA PHE A 71 8.91 -4.38 5.79
C PHE A 71 8.98 -4.43 4.27
N GLN A 72 9.37 -5.59 3.73
CA GLN A 72 9.46 -5.73 2.29
C GLN A 72 9.08 -7.14 1.82
N THR A 73 8.20 -7.19 0.84
CA THR A 73 7.82 -8.41 0.13
C THR A 73 7.77 -8.13 -1.38
N THR A 74 7.16 -8.99 -2.18
CA THR A 74 6.94 -8.74 -3.61
C THR A 74 5.47 -8.49 -3.93
N VAL A 75 5.20 -7.86 -5.08
CA VAL A 75 3.82 -7.66 -5.56
C VAL A 75 3.07 -8.99 -5.62
N GLU A 76 3.70 -10.06 -6.11
CA GLU A 76 3.11 -11.41 -6.18
C GLU A 76 2.66 -11.92 -4.80
N GLN A 77 3.50 -11.77 -3.77
CA GLN A 77 3.21 -12.29 -2.45
C GLN A 77 2.12 -11.48 -1.72
N ILE A 78 2.05 -10.18 -1.97
CA ILE A 78 1.08 -9.29 -1.32
C ILE A 78 -0.28 -9.28 -2.01
N LEU A 79 -0.34 -9.70 -3.28
CA LEU A 79 -1.53 -9.64 -4.11
C LEU A 79 -2.75 -10.34 -3.47
N PRO A 80 -2.63 -11.58 -2.93
CA PRO A 80 -3.76 -12.25 -2.29
C PRO A 80 -4.25 -11.51 -1.05
N ARG A 81 -3.35 -10.87 -0.28
CA ARG A 81 -3.71 -10.07 0.90
C ARG A 81 -4.52 -8.85 0.49
N ILE A 82 -4.05 -8.13 -0.52
CA ILE A 82 -4.70 -6.94 -1.09
C ILE A 82 -6.10 -7.27 -1.61
N GLU A 83 -6.25 -8.40 -2.30
CA GLU A 83 -7.54 -8.84 -2.81
C GLU A 83 -8.52 -9.26 -1.68
N LEU A 84 -8.03 -9.91 -0.62
CA LEU A 84 -8.85 -10.20 0.58
C LEU A 84 -9.29 -8.94 1.31
N MET A 85 -8.47 -7.88 1.31
CA MET A 85 -8.84 -6.56 1.84
C MET A 85 -9.81 -5.80 0.93
N GLY A 86 -10.23 -6.38 -0.19
CA GLY A 86 -11.24 -5.82 -1.10
C GLY A 86 -10.68 -4.94 -2.22
N HIS A 87 -9.35 -4.82 -2.34
CA HIS A 87 -8.69 -4.09 -3.42
C HIS A 87 -8.51 -4.99 -4.65
N THR A 88 -9.62 -5.29 -5.33
CA THR A 88 -9.64 -6.10 -6.55
C THR A 88 -9.60 -5.23 -7.81
N LEU A 89 -9.32 -5.85 -8.97
CA LEU A 89 -9.37 -5.13 -10.26
C LEU A 89 -10.79 -4.64 -10.59
N ASP A 90 -11.82 -5.40 -10.23
CA ASP A 90 -13.22 -4.98 -10.39
C ASP A 90 -13.54 -3.78 -9.49
N ARG A 91 -13.04 -3.78 -8.26
CA ARG A 91 -13.18 -2.64 -7.35
C ARG A 91 -12.45 -1.41 -7.89
N ALA A 92 -11.26 -1.57 -8.47
CA ALA A 92 -10.54 -0.49 -9.13
C ALA A 92 -11.35 0.11 -10.29
N ARG A 93 -12.03 -0.72 -11.10
CA ARG A 93 -12.92 -0.23 -12.15
C ARG A 93 -14.07 0.60 -11.60
N GLU A 94 -14.70 0.16 -10.51
CA GLU A 94 -15.77 0.92 -9.84
C GLU A 94 -15.25 2.25 -9.29
N GLU A 95 -14.09 2.23 -8.62
CA GLU A 95 -13.43 3.42 -8.08
C GLU A 95 -13.11 4.42 -9.20
N TYR A 96 -12.56 3.96 -10.32
CA TYR A 96 -12.28 4.79 -11.49
C TYR A 96 -13.54 5.45 -12.05
N ASN A 97 -14.60 4.67 -12.26
CA ASN A 97 -15.87 5.19 -12.78
C ASN A 97 -16.47 6.22 -11.82
N TYR A 98 -16.39 5.98 -10.51
CA TYR A 98 -16.79 6.95 -9.50
C TYR A 98 -15.97 8.24 -9.56
N LEU A 99 -14.65 8.15 -9.77
CA LEU A 99 -13.78 9.32 -9.93
C LEU A 99 -14.14 10.13 -11.17
N VAL A 100 -14.45 9.48 -12.30
CA VAL A 100 -14.94 10.14 -13.53
C VAL A 100 -16.27 10.85 -13.26
N GLU A 101 -17.24 10.17 -12.63
CA GLU A 101 -18.51 10.81 -12.27
C GLU A 101 -18.30 12.00 -11.34
N ARG A 102 -17.41 11.86 -10.34
CA ARG A 102 -17.08 12.94 -9.40
C ARG A 102 -16.46 14.11 -10.12
N ALA A 103 -15.53 13.88 -11.06
CA ALA A 103 -14.88 14.92 -11.84
C ALA A 103 -15.89 15.70 -12.71
N ILE A 104 -16.81 14.98 -13.38
CA ILE A 104 -17.93 15.59 -14.12
C ILE A 104 -18.82 16.41 -13.17
N ARG A 105 -19.08 15.91 -11.96
CA ARG A 105 -19.94 16.59 -10.99
C ARG A 105 -19.32 17.86 -10.40
N ARG A 106 -18.03 17.81 -10.05
CA ARG A 106 -17.32 18.92 -9.38
C ARG A 106 -17.37 20.22 -10.19
N GLN A 107 -17.46 20.12 -11.51
CA GLN A 107 -17.56 21.29 -12.40
C GLN A 107 -18.93 21.99 -12.35
N PHE A 108 -20.00 21.35 -11.86
CA PHE A 108 -21.30 22.03 -11.66
C PHE A 108 -21.26 23.07 -10.54
N ASP A 109 -20.31 22.95 -9.62
CA ASP A 109 -20.23 23.79 -8.42
C ASP A 109 -19.35 25.04 -8.60
N ILE A 110 -18.71 25.22 -9.75
CA ILE A 110 -17.81 26.36 -10.04
C ILE A 110 -18.49 27.30 -11.05
N PRO A 111 -19.05 28.44 -10.61
CA PRO A 111 -19.70 29.39 -11.52
C PRO A 111 -18.67 30.11 -12.39
N GLY A 112 -18.80 29.99 -13.72
CA GLY A 112 -18.18 30.92 -14.67
C GLY A 112 -17.02 30.41 -15.53
N GLU A 113 -16.61 29.13 -15.43
CA GLU A 113 -15.53 28.59 -16.28
C GLU A 113 -15.89 27.28 -17.01
N GLY A 114 -15.71 27.31 -18.34
CA GLY A 114 -15.40 26.13 -19.14
C GLY A 114 -16.57 25.36 -19.76
N GLN A 115 -16.28 24.70 -20.90
CA GLN A 115 -17.14 23.66 -21.46
C GLN A 115 -17.37 22.56 -20.43
N ARG A 116 -18.62 22.10 -20.34
CA ARG A 116 -19.03 20.97 -19.50
C ARG A 116 -18.23 19.73 -19.92
N LYS A 117 -17.42 19.18 -19.01
CA LYS A 117 -16.77 17.89 -19.28
C LYS A 117 -17.81 16.78 -19.36
N SER A 118 -17.64 15.87 -20.29
CA SER A 118 -18.39 14.62 -20.41
C SER A 118 -17.47 13.43 -20.14
N ALA A 119 -18.03 12.23 -20.13
CA ALA A 119 -17.25 11.00 -19.99
C ALA A 119 -16.22 10.85 -21.14
N GLU A 120 -16.47 11.44 -22.31
CA GLU A 120 -15.56 11.36 -23.46
C GLU A 120 -14.28 12.19 -23.29
N ASP A 121 -14.24 13.10 -22.31
CA ASP A 121 -13.05 13.90 -22.00
C ASP A 121 -12.03 13.15 -21.14
N PHE A 122 -12.39 11.98 -20.61
CA PHE A 122 -11.55 11.13 -19.79
C PHE A 122 -11.13 9.86 -20.53
N LEU A 123 -10.07 9.20 -20.06
CA LEU A 123 -9.77 7.83 -20.49
C LEU A 123 -10.91 6.91 -20.02
N THR A 124 -11.25 5.89 -20.80
CA THR A 124 -12.02 4.77 -20.24
C THR A 124 -11.13 3.95 -19.30
N PHE A 125 -11.73 3.15 -18.43
CA PHE A 125 -10.96 2.25 -17.56
C PHE A 125 -10.10 1.27 -18.38
N GLU A 126 -10.59 0.82 -19.54
CA GLU A 126 -9.84 -0.04 -20.47
C GLU A 126 -8.60 0.66 -21.02
N GLN A 127 -8.73 1.91 -21.47
CA GLN A 127 -7.58 2.69 -21.96
C GLN A 127 -6.58 2.97 -20.84
N PHE A 128 -7.09 3.27 -19.65
CA PHE A 128 -6.29 3.45 -18.45
C PHE A 128 -5.48 2.19 -18.12
N ILE A 129 -6.12 1.02 -18.06
CA ILE A 129 -5.45 -0.24 -17.70
C ILE A 129 -4.46 -0.70 -18.77
N GLU A 130 -4.73 -0.41 -20.04
CA GLU A 130 -3.77 -0.65 -21.13
C GLU A 130 -2.47 0.11 -20.92
N ILE A 131 -2.52 1.35 -20.43
CA ILE A 131 -1.32 2.13 -20.09
C ILE A 131 -0.67 1.58 -18.82
N VAL A 132 -1.44 1.28 -17.77
CA VAL A 132 -0.89 0.70 -16.51
C VAL A 132 -0.06 -0.56 -16.79
N ARG A 133 -0.53 -1.42 -17.71
CA ARG A 133 0.15 -2.67 -18.11
C ARG A 133 1.52 -2.46 -18.74
N THR A 134 1.84 -1.25 -19.21
CA THR A 134 3.14 -0.95 -19.84
C THR A 134 4.15 -0.36 -18.86
N ILE A 135 3.80 -0.12 -17.60
CA ILE A 135 4.67 0.54 -16.62
C ILE A 135 5.50 -0.50 -15.86
N PRO A 136 6.82 -0.61 -16.09
CA PRO A 136 7.71 -1.47 -15.29
C PRO A 136 8.18 -0.71 -14.05
N VAL A 137 7.50 -0.88 -12.92
CA VAL A 137 7.66 -0.06 -11.70
C VAL A 137 9.08 -0.07 -11.11
N SER A 138 9.86 -1.11 -11.36
CA SER A 138 11.26 -1.19 -10.92
C SER A 138 12.28 -0.61 -11.91
N GLU A 139 11.87 -0.37 -13.16
CA GLU A 139 12.77 0.05 -14.24
C GLU A 139 12.62 1.53 -14.62
N VAL A 140 11.49 2.16 -14.28
CA VAL A 140 11.26 3.59 -14.50
C VAL A 140 12.39 4.42 -13.91
N SER A 141 12.85 5.43 -14.64
CA SER A 141 13.91 6.33 -14.18
C SER A 141 13.44 7.22 -13.04
N THR A 142 14.24 7.31 -11.98
CA THR A 142 14.13 8.33 -10.92
C THR A 142 14.96 9.59 -11.22
N GLY A 143 15.83 9.53 -12.23
CA GLY A 143 16.64 10.67 -12.64
C GLY A 143 15.77 11.86 -13.02
N ILE A 144 16.07 13.01 -12.41
CA ILE A 144 15.49 14.30 -12.78
C ILE A 144 16.22 14.78 -14.02
N ASP A 145 15.46 15.19 -15.03
CA ASP A 145 16.05 15.77 -16.24
C ASP A 145 16.47 17.21 -15.94
N GLU A 146 17.67 17.40 -15.38
CA GLU A 146 18.21 18.74 -15.08
C GLU A 146 18.61 19.51 -16.35
N ASP A 147 18.87 18.79 -17.45
CA ASP A 147 19.39 19.33 -18.71
C ASP A 147 18.29 19.63 -19.75
N HIS A 148 17.09 19.04 -19.62
CA HIS A 148 15.95 19.34 -20.48
C HIS A 148 14.81 20.07 -19.72
N PRO A 149 14.15 21.04 -20.34
CA PRO A 149 13.04 21.78 -19.71
C PRO A 149 11.77 20.93 -19.51
N ASN A 150 11.72 19.70 -20.02
CA ASN A 150 10.53 18.85 -19.99
C ASN A 150 10.81 17.58 -19.20
N PRO A 151 10.04 17.27 -18.14
CA PRO A 151 10.22 16.05 -17.36
C PRO A 151 10.01 14.80 -18.23
N LYS A 152 10.82 13.76 -18.00
CA LYS A 152 10.66 12.45 -18.64
C LYS A 152 9.39 11.79 -18.09
N ARG A 153 8.42 11.50 -18.95
CA ARG A 153 7.11 10.97 -18.56
C ARG A 153 6.84 9.63 -19.20
N ILE A 154 6.01 8.83 -18.54
CA ILE A 154 5.53 7.55 -19.09
C ILE A 154 4.47 7.74 -20.19
N CYS A 155 3.84 8.91 -20.25
CA CYS A 155 2.88 9.29 -21.29
C CYS A 155 2.91 10.81 -21.54
N ASP A 156 2.33 11.24 -22.65
CA ASP A 156 2.27 12.65 -23.00
C ASP A 156 1.33 13.44 -22.07
N ALA A 157 1.56 14.76 -21.98
CA ALA A 157 0.78 15.64 -21.11
C ALA A 157 -0.71 15.70 -21.48
N HIS A 158 -1.09 15.45 -22.74
CA HIS A 158 -2.50 15.42 -23.13
C HIS A 158 -3.19 14.17 -22.57
N THR A 159 -2.52 13.02 -22.57
CA THR A 159 -3.01 11.79 -21.93
C THR A 159 -3.20 11.97 -20.42
N LEU A 160 -2.24 12.60 -19.71
CA LEU A 160 -2.37 12.88 -18.28
C LEU A 160 -3.58 13.76 -17.94
N LYS A 161 -3.91 14.74 -18.79
CA LYS A 161 -5.06 15.64 -18.62
C LYS A 161 -6.42 14.94 -18.69
N LYS A 162 -6.45 13.70 -19.19
CA LYS A 162 -7.65 12.85 -19.27
C LYS A 162 -7.85 11.97 -18.05
N LEU A 163 -6.98 12.04 -17.04
CA LEU A 163 -7.18 11.34 -15.77
C LEU A 163 -8.26 12.05 -14.94
N PRO A 164 -9.15 11.31 -14.25
CA PRO A 164 -10.26 11.91 -13.52
C PRO A 164 -9.85 12.69 -12.26
N TRP A 165 -8.65 12.48 -11.74
CA TRP A 165 -8.06 13.28 -10.65
C TRP A 165 -7.16 14.42 -11.15
N TYR A 166 -6.99 14.58 -12.46
CA TYR A 166 -6.31 15.75 -13.00
C TYR A 166 -7.24 16.97 -12.89
N ASP A 167 -6.91 17.89 -11.99
CA ASP A 167 -7.65 19.13 -11.79
C ASP A 167 -6.94 20.30 -12.49
N PRO A 168 -7.48 20.85 -13.59
CA PRO A 168 -6.85 21.97 -14.29
C PRO A 168 -6.69 23.23 -13.42
N ILE A 169 -7.49 23.39 -12.36
CA ILE A 169 -7.43 24.56 -11.47
C ILE A 169 -6.17 24.50 -10.59
N ASP A 170 -5.83 23.31 -10.10
CA ASP A 170 -4.60 23.10 -9.33
C ASP A 170 -3.35 23.36 -10.19
N TYR A 171 -3.49 23.33 -11.53
CA TYR A 171 -2.39 23.38 -12.49
C TYR A 171 -2.52 24.48 -13.56
N ILE A 172 -3.23 25.59 -13.30
CA ILE A 172 -3.43 26.66 -14.29
C ILE A 172 -2.08 27.21 -14.77
N GLY A 173 -1.71 26.87 -16.01
CA GLY A 173 -0.48 27.32 -16.66
C GLY A 173 0.80 26.64 -16.17
N ARG A 174 0.69 25.53 -15.43
CA ARG A 174 1.82 24.75 -14.91
C ARG A 174 1.58 23.25 -15.12
N GLU A 175 2.68 22.50 -15.15
CA GLU A 175 2.61 21.04 -15.02
C GLU A 175 2.42 20.67 -13.54
N PRO A 176 1.93 19.47 -13.21
CA PRO A 176 1.89 19.02 -11.82
C PRO A 176 3.27 19.15 -11.20
N ASP A 177 3.34 19.91 -10.10
CA ASP A 177 4.60 20.31 -9.46
C ASP A 177 5.42 19.10 -8.98
N ASP A 178 4.81 17.92 -8.85
CA ASP A 178 5.46 16.69 -8.37
C ASP A 178 5.94 15.74 -9.50
N ILE A 179 5.75 16.09 -10.78
CA ILE A 179 6.21 15.24 -11.91
C ILE A 179 7.58 15.69 -12.42
N HIS A 180 8.64 15.00 -11.98
CA HIS A 180 10.03 15.30 -12.32
C HIS A 180 10.78 14.17 -13.04
N SER A 181 10.27 12.94 -12.96
CA SER A 181 10.89 11.75 -13.53
C SER A 181 9.83 10.76 -14.06
N GLU A 182 10.28 9.68 -14.71
CA GLU A 182 9.36 8.62 -15.13
C GLU A 182 8.67 7.98 -13.93
N ALA A 183 9.39 7.81 -12.81
CA ALA A 183 8.85 7.25 -11.59
C ALA A 183 7.74 8.11 -11.00
N SER A 184 7.95 9.41 -10.86
CA SER A 184 6.91 10.32 -10.35
C SER A 184 5.75 10.49 -11.34
N SER A 185 6.02 10.46 -12.65
CA SER A 185 4.99 10.44 -13.68
C SER A 185 4.14 9.17 -13.61
N ALA A 186 4.75 8.02 -13.31
CA ALA A 186 4.06 6.75 -13.15
C ALA A 186 3.23 6.70 -11.87
N ALA A 187 3.79 7.18 -10.75
CA ALA A 187 3.06 7.32 -9.50
C ALA A 187 1.82 8.21 -9.68
N PHE A 188 1.99 9.40 -10.27
CA PHE A 188 0.87 10.31 -10.59
C PHE A 188 -0.20 9.66 -11.48
N PHE A 189 0.21 8.80 -12.41
CA PHE A 189 -0.71 8.09 -13.30
C PHE A 189 -1.62 7.10 -12.56
N ILE A 190 -1.30 6.68 -11.34
CA ILE A 190 -2.16 5.80 -10.53
C ILE A 190 -2.61 6.44 -9.22
N ASP A 191 -2.20 7.69 -8.95
CA ASP A 191 -2.37 8.36 -7.66
C ASP A 191 -3.83 8.59 -7.24
N GLY A 192 -4.76 8.61 -8.19
CA GLY A 192 -6.18 8.80 -7.86
C GLY A 192 -6.83 7.66 -7.05
N PHE A 193 -6.13 6.54 -6.88
CA PHE A 193 -6.61 5.36 -6.18
C PHE A 193 -6.03 5.22 -4.77
N HIS A 194 -6.70 4.46 -3.91
CA HIS A 194 -6.08 4.01 -2.65
C HIS A 194 -4.75 3.26 -2.91
N ALA A 195 -3.74 3.46 -2.07
CA ALA A 195 -2.40 2.88 -2.26
C ALA A 195 -2.41 1.36 -2.50
N TYR A 196 -3.32 0.61 -1.85
CA TYR A 196 -3.43 -0.84 -2.05
C TYR A 196 -4.03 -1.19 -3.42
N THR A 197 -4.97 -0.37 -3.91
CA THR A 197 -5.46 -0.46 -5.29
C THR A 197 -4.34 -0.11 -6.28
N GLN A 198 -3.47 0.84 -5.98
CA GLN A 198 -2.30 1.16 -6.81
C GLN A 198 -1.33 -0.02 -6.94
N ILE A 199 -1.05 -0.73 -5.83
CA ILE A 199 -0.28 -1.99 -5.86
C ILE A 199 -1.00 -3.04 -6.72
N ARG A 200 -2.32 -3.21 -6.53
CA ARG A 200 -3.12 -4.15 -7.33
C ARG A 200 -3.05 -3.85 -8.83
N LEU A 201 -3.16 -2.58 -9.21
CA LEU A 201 -3.05 -2.12 -10.59
C LEU A 201 -1.66 -2.41 -11.15
N SER A 202 -0.61 -2.19 -10.36
CA SER A 202 0.77 -2.48 -10.75
C SER A 202 1.00 -3.96 -11.10
N ALA A 203 0.25 -4.88 -10.51
CA ALA A 203 0.33 -6.32 -10.80
C ALA A 203 -0.17 -6.70 -12.21
N GLU A 204 -0.87 -5.79 -12.91
CA GLU A 204 -1.32 -6.05 -14.29
C GLU A 204 -0.17 -6.11 -15.30
N ASN A 205 0.99 -5.54 -14.96
CA ASN A 205 2.24 -5.82 -15.67
C ASN A 205 2.96 -6.99 -15.00
N GLN A 206 3.14 -8.10 -15.73
CA GLN A 206 3.74 -9.33 -15.19
C GLN A 206 5.18 -9.14 -14.68
N VAL A 207 5.95 -8.20 -15.24
CA VAL A 207 7.31 -7.90 -14.77
C VAL A 207 7.29 -7.32 -13.34
N ASN A 208 6.19 -6.66 -12.97
CA ASN A 208 6.05 -6.06 -11.65
C ASN A 208 5.78 -7.10 -10.55
N LEU A 209 5.38 -8.33 -10.87
CA LEU A 209 5.10 -9.37 -9.86
C LEU A 209 6.31 -9.66 -8.95
N SER A 210 7.52 -9.58 -9.50
CA SER A 210 8.78 -9.74 -8.74
C SER A 210 9.29 -8.43 -8.12
N SER A 211 8.65 -7.29 -8.41
CA SER A 211 9.04 -6.00 -7.86
C SER A 211 8.72 -5.94 -6.37
N HIS A 212 9.57 -5.23 -5.62
CA HIS A 212 9.41 -5.12 -4.18
C HIS A 212 8.32 -4.13 -3.81
N VAL A 213 7.49 -4.52 -2.83
CA VAL A 213 6.64 -3.59 -2.08
C VAL A 213 7.34 -3.33 -0.76
N THR A 214 7.63 -2.07 -0.45
CA THR A 214 8.43 -1.71 0.73
C THR A 214 7.71 -0.66 1.56
N TRP A 215 7.51 -0.94 2.85
CA TRP A 215 7.13 0.06 3.85
C TRP A 215 8.37 0.44 4.65
N MET A 216 8.99 1.55 4.26
CA MET A 216 10.29 2.00 4.74
C MET A 216 10.14 2.96 5.91
N TYR A 217 10.43 2.50 7.13
CA TYR A 217 10.33 3.30 8.36
C TYR A 217 11.67 3.60 9.03
N GLY A 218 12.73 2.87 8.71
CA GLY A 218 14.00 2.95 9.41
C GLY A 218 14.63 4.34 9.51
N PRO A 219 14.63 5.18 8.45
CA PRO A 219 15.13 6.54 8.57
C PRO A 219 14.40 7.35 9.66
N LEU A 220 13.09 7.14 9.85
CA LEU A 220 12.29 7.82 10.86
C LEU A 220 12.73 7.43 12.28
N VAL A 221 13.03 6.14 12.49
CA VAL A 221 13.52 5.61 13.76
C VAL A 221 14.93 6.09 14.05
N GLU A 222 15.84 6.02 13.08
CA GLU A 222 17.24 6.45 13.26
C GLU A 222 17.38 7.93 13.59
N ASN A 223 16.49 8.77 13.05
CA ASN A 223 16.47 10.21 13.32
C ASN A 223 15.67 10.58 14.59
N GLY A 224 15.16 9.60 15.33
CA GLY A 224 14.49 9.80 16.62
C GLY A 224 13.09 10.39 16.52
N TRP A 225 12.43 10.25 15.36
CA TRP A 225 11.06 10.70 15.16
C TRP A 225 10.01 9.65 15.56
N ALA A 226 10.41 8.38 15.69
CA ALA A 226 9.56 7.27 16.10
C ALA A 226 10.40 6.16 16.79
N TYR A 227 9.74 5.24 17.46
CA TYR A 227 10.33 4.02 18.01
C TYR A 227 10.00 2.81 17.12
N GLU A 228 10.88 1.81 17.09
CA GLU A 228 10.72 0.62 16.24
C GLU A 228 9.46 -0.20 16.60
N ASP A 229 9.05 -0.21 17.87
CA ASP A 229 7.87 -0.92 18.37
C ASP A 229 6.54 -0.25 17.99
N GLU A 230 6.58 0.96 17.40
CA GLU A 230 5.42 1.59 16.77
C GLU A 230 5.10 0.97 15.39
N PHE A 231 6.04 0.20 14.82
CA PHE A 231 5.90 -0.46 13.52
C PHE A 231 5.60 -1.93 13.71
N ASN A 232 4.31 -2.27 13.73
CA ASN A 232 3.82 -3.65 13.86
C ASN A 232 3.18 -4.13 12.56
N THR A 233 3.04 -5.45 12.43
CA THR A 233 2.36 -6.12 11.32
C THR A 233 1.13 -6.86 11.79
N GLY A 234 0.30 -7.24 10.83
CA GLY A 234 -0.86 -8.10 11.06
C GLY A 234 -2.14 -7.31 11.27
N LEU A 235 -3.23 -8.05 11.15
CA LEU A 235 -4.60 -7.52 11.06
C LEU A 235 -5.24 -7.35 12.43
N SER A 236 -6.12 -6.36 12.54
CA SER A 236 -7.04 -6.28 13.68
C SER A 236 -8.09 -7.39 13.62
N ASP A 237 -8.67 -7.76 14.76
CA ASP A 237 -9.71 -8.82 14.81
C ASP A 237 -10.94 -8.51 13.94
N GLY A 238 -11.20 -7.23 13.63
CA GLY A 238 -12.30 -6.80 12.75
C GLY A 238 -12.05 -7.06 11.27
N GLU A 239 -10.80 -7.31 10.88
CA GLU A 239 -10.37 -7.52 9.49
C GLU A 239 -10.15 -9.01 9.17
N LYS A 240 -10.23 -9.87 10.19
CA LYS A 240 -10.09 -11.32 10.06
C LYS A 240 -11.43 -12.00 9.78
N PHE A 241 -11.36 -13.12 9.06
CA PHE A 241 -12.45 -14.04 8.83
C PHE A 241 -12.46 -15.13 9.90
N LEU A 242 -13.61 -15.33 10.53
CA LEU A 242 -13.79 -16.43 11.48
C LEU A 242 -14.38 -17.65 10.76
N ILE A 243 -13.58 -18.70 10.64
CA ILE A 243 -14.00 -20.01 10.14
C ILE A 243 -14.46 -20.83 11.33
N VAL A 244 -15.73 -21.23 11.29
CA VAL A 244 -16.32 -22.01 12.37
C VAL A 244 -16.55 -23.44 11.92
N THR A 245 -15.95 -24.40 12.62
CA THR A 245 -16.06 -25.84 12.33
C THR A 245 -16.79 -26.58 13.45
N GLU A 246 -17.37 -27.75 13.11
CA GLU A 246 -17.96 -28.66 14.10
C GLU A 246 -16.86 -29.37 14.92
N GLY A 247 -15.84 -29.89 14.24
CA GLY A 247 -14.74 -30.62 14.84
C GLY A 247 -13.46 -29.80 15.03
N SER A 248 -12.76 -30.05 16.15
CA SER A 248 -11.39 -29.54 16.35
C SER A 248 -10.37 -30.13 15.39
N SER A 249 -10.66 -31.30 14.81
CA SER A 249 -9.85 -31.90 13.75
C SER A 249 -9.92 -31.06 12.47
N ASP A 250 -11.14 -30.64 12.09
CA ASP A 250 -11.37 -29.86 10.87
C ASP A 250 -10.69 -28.49 10.94
N ALA A 251 -10.80 -27.80 12.08
CA ALA A 251 -10.11 -26.53 12.32
C ALA A 251 -8.59 -26.65 12.17
N LYS A 252 -8.00 -27.76 12.63
CA LYS A 252 -6.57 -28.03 12.50
C LYS A 252 -6.17 -28.31 11.05
N ILE A 253 -6.97 -29.10 10.33
CA ILE A 253 -6.72 -29.42 8.92
C ILE A 253 -6.79 -28.14 8.06
N ILE A 254 -7.80 -27.31 8.27
CA ILE A 254 -7.97 -26.05 7.52
C ILE A 254 -6.81 -25.10 7.79
N ARG A 255 -6.45 -24.88 9.07
CA ARG A 255 -5.29 -24.06 9.42
C ARG A 255 -4.05 -24.61 8.73
N HIS A 256 -3.75 -25.90 8.90
CA HIS A 256 -2.59 -26.51 8.26
C HIS A 256 -2.58 -26.35 6.73
N ALA A 257 -3.74 -26.41 6.07
CA ALA A 257 -3.87 -26.17 4.64
C ALA A 257 -3.53 -24.72 4.25
N PHE A 258 -3.98 -23.71 5.01
CA PHE A 258 -3.57 -22.32 4.77
C PHE A 258 -2.05 -22.15 4.88
N ASN A 259 -1.44 -22.66 5.96
CA ASN A 259 0.00 -22.57 6.18
C ASN A 259 0.82 -23.20 5.04
N LEU A 260 0.27 -24.24 4.37
CA LEU A 260 0.96 -24.94 3.28
C LEU A 260 0.69 -24.32 1.90
N LEU A 261 -0.55 -23.92 1.63
CA LEU A 261 -1.00 -23.55 0.28
C LEU A 261 -1.00 -22.05 0.04
N CYS A 262 -1.23 -21.26 1.09
CA CYS A 262 -1.28 -19.80 1.01
C CYS A 262 -0.85 -19.16 2.33
N PRO A 263 0.41 -19.39 2.77
CA PRO A 263 0.95 -18.84 4.01
C PRO A 263 0.86 -17.31 4.07
N GLN A 264 0.89 -16.63 2.91
CA GLN A 264 0.79 -15.19 2.78
C GLN A 264 -0.54 -14.60 3.25
N VAL A 265 -1.59 -15.41 3.46
CA VAL A 265 -2.91 -14.94 3.97
C VAL A 265 -3.39 -15.75 5.17
N GLU A 266 -2.53 -16.57 5.77
CA GLU A 266 -2.93 -17.42 6.90
C GLU A 266 -3.52 -16.60 8.06
N ASP A 267 -2.91 -15.44 8.35
CA ASP A 267 -3.29 -14.51 9.43
C ASP A 267 -4.64 -13.83 9.24
N PHE A 268 -5.24 -13.91 8.03
CA PHE A 268 -6.61 -13.48 7.78
C PHE A 268 -7.65 -14.42 8.38
N PHE A 269 -7.29 -15.66 8.73
CA PHE A 269 -8.27 -16.69 9.09
C PHE A 269 -8.10 -17.20 10.52
N ASP A 270 -9.06 -16.85 11.38
CA ASP A 270 -9.20 -17.47 12.68
C ASP A 270 -10.09 -18.71 12.59
N THR A 271 -9.73 -19.79 13.28
CA THR A 271 -10.57 -21.00 13.34
C THR A 271 -11.12 -21.20 14.74
N TRP A 272 -12.42 -21.51 14.81
CA TRP A 272 -13.14 -21.78 16.05
C TRP A 272 -13.96 -23.06 15.96
N THR A 273 -14.11 -23.76 17.08
CA THR A 273 -14.91 -24.99 17.16
C THR A 273 -16.20 -24.75 17.94
N TRP A 274 -17.34 -25.23 17.43
CA TRP A 274 -18.65 -25.17 18.10
C TRP A 274 -18.67 -25.96 19.43
N LYS A 275 -18.14 -25.40 20.51
CA LYS A 275 -18.45 -25.81 21.88
C LYS A 275 -18.66 -24.58 22.75
N LYS A 276 -19.94 -24.18 22.81
CA LYS A 276 -20.60 -23.20 23.70
C LYS A 276 -20.23 -21.72 23.52
N ASP A 277 -21.31 -20.94 23.37
CA ASP A 277 -21.47 -19.49 23.55
C ASP A 277 -20.72 -18.54 22.59
N ILE A 278 -21.45 -18.04 21.57
CA ILE A 278 -20.97 -16.98 20.68
C ILE A 278 -21.53 -15.62 21.13
N ARG A 279 -20.61 -14.72 21.46
CA ARG A 279 -20.71 -13.27 21.19
C ARG A 279 -19.40 -12.87 20.52
N SER A 280 -19.35 -12.79 19.19
CA SER A 280 -18.21 -12.23 18.45
C SER A 280 -18.70 -11.32 17.32
N PRO A 281 -18.08 -10.16 17.09
CA PRO A 281 -18.42 -9.22 16.01
C PRO A 281 -17.77 -9.55 14.65
N ALA A 282 -17.03 -10.66 14.50
CA ALA A 282 -16.33 -11.02 13.25
C ALA A 282 -17.27 -11.49 12.13
N GLN A 283 -16.83 -11.37 10.86
CA GLN A 283 -17.53 -12.00 9.72
C GLN A 283 -17.40 -13.53 9.81
N VAL A 284 -18.55 -14.22 9.86
CA VAL A 284 -18.60 -15.67 10.10
C VAL A 284 -18.74 -16.45 8.80
N ILE A 285 -17.77 -17.31 8.50
CA ILE A 285 -17.84 -18.28 7.40
C ILE A 285 -18.17 -19.66 7.99
N TYR A 286 -19.31 -20.22 7.60
CA TYR A 286 -19.69 -21.59 7.96
C TYR A 286 -19.17 -22.57 6.92
N VAL A 287 -18.31 -23.50 7.36
CA VAL A 287 -17.79 -24.57 6.51
C VAL A 287 -18.27 -25.91 7.05
N SER A 288 -19.15 -26.60 6.32
CA SER A 288 -19.54 -27.98 6.59
C SER A 288 -18.73 -28.90 5.69
N LEU A 289 -17.80 -29.66 6.27
CA LEU A 289 -17.06 -30.70 5.55
C LEU A 289 -17.84 -32.03 5.67
N SER A 290 -18.79 -32.27 4.77
CA SER A 290 -19.31 -33.62 4.57
C SER A 290 -18.31 -34.43 3.75
N MET A 291 -17.46 -35.22 4.42
CA MET A 291 -16.67 -36.25 3.74
C MET A 291 -17.56 -37.44 3.40
N ASP A 292 -18.35 -37.34 2.32
CA ASP A 292 -18.93 -38.51 1.66
C ASP A 292 -17.83 -39.22 0.86
N LEU A 293 -16.95 -39.93 1.58
CA LEU A 293 -16.10 -40.94 0.95
C LEU A 293 -17.00 -42.15 0.62
N PRO A 294 -17.12 -42.59 -0.64
CA PRO A 294 -17.83 -43.82 -0.95
C PRO A 294 -17.12 -44.98 -0.24
N PRO A 295 -17.86 -45.95 0.34
CA PRO A 295 -17.23 -47.10 0.95
C PRO A 295 -16.44 -47.85 -0.11
N CYS A 296 -15.12 -47.93 0.08
CA CYS A 296 -14.27 -48.92 -0.57
C CYS A 296 -14.94 -50.30 -0.39
N VAL A 297 -15.51 -50.82 -1.48
CA VAL A 297 -15.90 -52.22 -1.57
C VAL A 297 -14.61 -53.02 -1.70
N LEU A 298 -14.12 -53.51 -0.56
CA LEU A 298 -13.22 -54.66 -0.55
C LEU A 298 -14.03 -55.89 -0.99
N ARG A 299 -13.86 -56.27 -2.25
CA ARG A 299 -13.94 -57.65 -2.74
C ARG A 299 -12.86 -57.88 -3.78
#